data_AF-A0A8X6IRP8-F1
#
_entry.id   AF-A0A8X6IRP8-F1
#
_cell.length_a   1.000
_cell.length_b   1.000
_cell.length_c   1.000
_cell.angle_alpha   90.00
_cell.angle_beta   90.00
_cell.angle_gamma   90.00
#
_symmetry.space_group_name_H-M   'P 1'
#
loop_
_entity.id
_entity.type
_entity.pdbx_description
1 polymer ?
#
loop_
_entity_poly.entity_id
_entity_poly.type
_entity_poly.pdbx_seq_one_letter_code
_entity_poly.pdbx_strand_id
1 'polypeptide(L)'
;MDRLSINLPKLELIDFDGNPKNCFSFWSMFQKIDEDPKIEDDVKFAYLMQTTKGKAFDFVQSYHVSKGEYKTVIKNLKTRFADDKMLIELYVRELLKLILNQSHNMSFTDLVHQLDTYLRCLEHLGVTKEKYACMLYPLVEASIPEQILIAWERERNSISRNSTANTHDLDLLIQFLRSEV
;
A
#
# COMPACT_ATOMS: atom_id res chain seq x y z
N MET A 1 35.99 20.85 -1.71
CA MET A 1 34.61 20.99 -1.18
C MET A 1 34.34 19.77 -0.32
N ASP A 2 34.42 19.95 1.00
CA ASP A 2 34.14 18.90 1.97
C ASP A 2 32.67 18.48 1.85
N ARG A 3 32.45 17.19 1.59
CA ARG A 3 31.12 16.59 1.72
C ARG A 3 30.74 16.67 3.18
N LEU A 4 29.76 17.51 3.51
CA LEU A 4 29.09 17.50 4.80
C LEU A 4 28.65 16.07 5.11
N SER A 5 29.39 15.41 6.00
CA SER A 5 29.11 14.05 6.44
C SER A 5 27.98 14.14 7.45
N ILE A 6 26.76 14.15 6.95
CA ILE A 6 25.55 14.11 7.78
C ILE A 6 25.51 12.73 8.43
N ASN A 7 25.77 12.65 9.73
CA ASN A 7 25.58 11.44 10.53
C ASN A 7 24.09 11.19 10.71
N LEU A 8 23.49 10.50 9.73
CA LEU A 8 22.14 9.97 9.84
C LEU A 8 22.16 8.76 10.80
N PRO A 9 21.10 8.54 11.60
CA PRO A 9 20.96 7.30 12.36
C PRO A 9 21.04 6.11 11.40
N LYS A 10 21.66 5.02 11.87
CA LYS A 10 21.73 3.79 11.08
C LYS A 10 20.31 3.35 10.76
N LEU A 11 20.06 3.09 9.48
CA LEU A 11 18.78 2.62 9.01
C LEU A 11 18.55 1.21 9.56
N GLU A 12 17.60 1.04 10.48
CA GLU A 12 17.24 -0.27 11.04
C GLU A 12 16.31 -0.99 10.08
N LEU A 13 16.68 -2.21 9.67
CA LEU A 13 15.83 -3.01 8.81
C LEU A 13 14.58 -3.43 9.59
N ILE A 14 13.42 -3.30 8.95
CA ILE A 14 12.17 -3.76 9.53
C ILE A 14 12.02 -5.28 9.38
N ASP A 15 11.35 -5.89 10.35
CA ASP A 15 11.03 -7.31 10.31
C ASP A 15 9.84 -7.59 9.39
N PHE A 16 9.88 -8.74 8.72
CA PHE A 16 8.79 -9.27 7.91
C PHE A 16 8.36 -10.64 8.38
N ASP A 17 7.12 -10.74 8.84
CA ASP A 17 6.50 -11.95 9.37
C ASP A 17 5.69 -12.75 8.33
N GLY A 18 5.60 -12.21 7.10
CA GLY A 18 4.73 -12.72 6.03
C GLY A 18 3.36 -12.05 5.98
N ASN A 19 3.11 -11.00 6.78
CA ASN A 19 1.86 -10.25 6.71
C ASN A 19 1.81 -9.39 5.42
N PRO A 20 0.81 -9.61 4.54
CA PRO A 20 0.66 -8.83 3.32
C PRO A 20 0.59 -7.31 3.55
N LYS A 21 0.05 -6.85 4.69
CA LYS A 21 -0.05 -5.41 5.00
C LYS A 21 1.31 -4.74 5.19
N ASN A 22 2.32 -5.49 5.61
CA ASN A 22 3.69 -5.00 5.84
C ASN A 22 4.60 -5.21 4.62
N CYS A 23 4.09 -5.86 3.58
CA CYS A 23 4.84 -6.31 2.41
C CYS A 23 5.53 -5.14 1.68
N PHE A 24 4.79 -4.08 1.36
CA PHE A 24 5.36 -2.92 0.66
C PHE A 24 6.46 -2.23 1.47
N SER A 25 6.23 -2.00 2.76
CA SER A 25 7.21 -1.36 3.64
C SER A 25 8.49 -2.18 3.68
N PHE A 26 8.39 -3.50 3.85
CA PHE A 26 9.55 -4.39 3.91
C PHE A 26 10.34 -4.35 2.60
N TRP A 27 9.67 -4.59 1.47
CA TRP A 27 10.35 -4.63 0.17
C TRP A 27 10.94 -3.29 -0.24
N SER A 28 10.28 -2.17 0.07
CA SER A 28 10.83 -0.83 -0.22
C SER A 28 12.17 -0.57 0.48
N MET A 29 12.36 -1.16 1.65
CA MET A 29 13.57 -1.01 2.45
C MET A 29 14.62 -2.05 2.08
N PHE A 30 14.19 -3.30 1.89
CA PHE A 30 15.05 -4.43 1.55
C PHE A 30 15.56 -4.36 0.10
N GLN A 31 14.87 -3.65 -0.79
CA GLN A 31 15.26 -3.46 -2.20
C GLN A 31 16.70 -2.96 -2.35
N LYS A 32 17.15 -2.06 -1.46
CA LYS A 32 18.52 -1.53 -1.50
C LYS A 32 19.58 -2.61 -1.24
N ILE A 33 19.25 -3.64 -0.47
CA ILE A 33 20.12 -4.80 -0.23
C ILE A 33 19.99 -5.79 -1.39
N ASP A 34 18.76 -6.08 -1.82
CA ASP A 34 18.46 -7.02 -2.89
C ASP A 34 19.14 -6.64 -4.21
N GLU A 35 19.06 -5.35 -4.57
CA GLU A 35 19.53 -4.82 -5.85
C GLU A 35 21.00 -4.38 -5.85
N ASP A 36 21.68 -4.27 -4.70
CA ASP A 36 23.09 -3.85 -4.66
C ASP A 36 23.99 -4.96 -5.24
N PRO A 37 24.66 -4.73 -6.38
CA PRO A 37 25.54 -5.72 -6.99
C PRO A 37 26.85 -5.94 -6.21
N LYS A 38 27.17 -5.08 -5.23
CA LYS A 38 28.37 -5.17 -4.40
C LYS A 38 28.22 -6.13 -3.22
N ILE A 39 26.98 -6.51 -2.88
CA ILE A 39 26.69 -7.42 -1.79
C ILE A 39 26.59 -8.84 -2.37
N GLU A 40 27.35 -9.79 -1.83
CA GLU A 40 27.29 -11.18 -2.25
C GLU A 40 25.95 -11.82 -1.85
N ASP A 41 25.44 -12.75 -2.66
CA ASP A 41 24.15 -13.42 -2.44
C ASP A 41 24.07 -14.11 -1.06
N ASP A 42 25.18 -14.68 -0.56
CA ASP A 42 25.25 -15.29 0.77
C ASP A 42 25.03 -14.25 1.89
N VAL A 43 25.56 -13.04 1.71
CA VAL A 43 25.37 -11.93 2.65
C VAL A 43 23.94 -11.40 2.58
N LYS A 44 23.36 -11.28 1.37
CA LYS A 44 21.95 -10.91 1.21
C LYS A 44 21.02 -11.92 1.86
N PHE A 45 21.31 -13.21 1.72
CA PHE A 45 20.55 -14.28 2.36
C PHE A 45 20.62 -14.21 3.88
N ALA A 46 21.80 -13.91 4.45
CA ALA A 46 21.94 -13.71 5.89
C ALA A 46 21.11 -12.52 6.41
N TYR A 47 21.09 -11.40 5.68
CA TYR A 47 20.22 -10.28 6.01
C TYR A 47 18.74 -10.66 5.91
N LEU A 48 18.33 -11.36 4.84
CA LEU A 48 16.95 -11.84 4.67
C LEU A 48 16.50 -12.70 5.85
N MET A 49 17.34 -13.63 6.30
CA MET A 49 17.08 -14.47 7.48
C MET A 49 16.96 -13.64 8.76
N GLN A 50 17.77 -12.59 8.93
CA GLN A 50 17.73 -11.74 10.12
C GLN A 50 16.45 -10.90 10.19
N THR A 51 16.00 -10.40 9.05
CA THR A 51 14.85 -9.49 8.91
C THR A 51 13.54 -10.22 8.64
N THR A 52 13.52 -11.55 8.65
CA THR A 52 12.28 -12.33 8.56
C THR A 52 11.94 -12.95 9.91
N LYS A 53 10.65 -13.08 10.19
CA LYS A 53 10.09 -13.67 11.42
C LYS A 53 8.94 -14.61 11.07
N GLY A 54 8.50 -15.41 12.04
CA GLY A 54 7.32 -16.26 11.92
C GLY A 54 7.27 -17.06 10.61
N LYS A 55 6.15 -16.98 9.90
CA LYS A 55 5.91 -17.76 8.67
C LYS A 55 6.87 -17.42 7.53
N ALA A 56 7.28 -16.15 7.42
CA ALA A 56 8.27 -15.76 6.43
C ALA A 56 9.65 -16.35 6.77
N PHE A 57 10.04 -16.34 8.04
CA PHE A 57 11.29 -16.97 8.47
C PHE A 57 11.29 -18.48 8.24
N ASP A 58 10.22 -19.18 8.65
CA ASP A 58 10.08 -20.62 8.45
C ASP A 58 10.20 -20.99 6.96
N PHE A 59 9.64 -20.14 6.08
CA PHE A 59 9.77 -20.28 4.65
C PHE A 59 11.21 -20.10 4.16
N VAL A 60 11.90 -19.02 4.57
CA VAL A 60 13.29 -18.76 4.16
C VAL A 60 14.23 -19.85 4.68
N GLN A 61 14.07 -20.29 5.92
CA GLN A 61 14.88 -21.34 6.55
C GLN A 61 14.70 -22.71 5.88
N SER A 62 13.57 -22.97 5.23
CA SER A 62 13.33 -24.23 4.53
C SER A 62 14.22 -24.43 3.30
N TYR A 63 14.86 -23.37 2.81
CA TYR A 63 15.87 -23.45 1.74
C TYR A 63 17.23 -23.84 2.31
N HIS A 64 17.92 -24.74 1.62
CA HIS A 64 19.27 -25.14 2.01
C HIS A 64 20.25 -24.00 1.69
N VAL A 65 21.27 -23.82 2.53
CA VAL A 65 22.37 -22.84 2.36
C VAL A 65 23.34 -23.31 1.26
N SER A 66 22.81 -23.69 0.10
CA SER A 66 23.61 -24.00 -1.08
C SER A 66 23.76 -22.73 -1.91
N LYS A 67 25.01 -22.37 -2.20
CA LYS A 67 25.37 -21.18 -2.97
C LYS A 67 24.62 -21.15 -4.29
N GLY A 68 23.83 -20.08 -4.50
CA GLY A 68 23.15 -19.80 -5.77
C GLY A 68 21.62 -19.78 -5.71
N GLU A 69 21.00 -20.12 -4.58
CA GLU A 69 19.53 -20.13 -4.49
C GLU A 69 18.92 -18.80 -4.02
N TYR A 70 19.70 -17.78 -3.62
CA TYR A 70 19.17 -16.50 -3.09
C TYR A 70 18.05 -15.91 -3.99
N LYS A 71 18.30 -15.83 -5.30
CA LYS A 71 17.32 -15.32 -6.27
C LYS A 71 16.06 -16.17 -6.32
N THR A 72 16.20 -17.50 -6.19
CA THR A 72 15.08 -18.44 -6.11
C THR A 72 14.27 -18.22 -4.83
N VAL A 73 14.94 -18.03 -3.68
CA VAL A 73 14.28 -17.74 -2.40
C VAL A 73 13.52 -16.43 -2.47
N ILE A 74 14.13 -15.34 -2.96
CA ILE A 74 13.46 -14.04 -3.10
C ILE A 74 12.25 -14.15 -4.02
N LYS A 75 12.40 -14.80 -5.19
CA LYS A 75 11.29 -15.00 -6.12
C LYS A 75 10.14 -15.73 -5.44
N ASN A 76 10.41 -16.87 -4.81
CA ASN A 76 9.36 -17.69 -4.20
C ASN A 76 8.75 -17.04 -2.96
N LEU A 77 9.53 -16.29 -2.18
CA LEU A 77 9.04 -15.50 -1.05
C LEU A 77 8.08 -14.41 -1.53
N LYS A 78 8.42 -13.69 -2.61
CA LYS A 78 7.54 -12.72 -3.26
C LYS A 78 6.27 -13.38 -3.79
N THR A 79 6.38 -14.51 -4.49
CA THR A 79 5.20 -15.26 -4.97
C THR A 79 4.30 -15.74 -3.81
N ARG A 80 4.87 -16.08 -2.65
CA ARG A 80 4.10 -16.61 -1.53
C ARG A 80 3.40 -15.53 -0.70
N PHE A 81 4.06 -14.39 -0.48
CA PHE A 81 3.61 -13.38 0.49
C PHE A 81 3.39 -11.97 -0.12
N ALA A 82 3.77 -11.78 -1.37
CA ALA A 82 3.73 -10.51 -2.10
C ALA A 82 3.14 -10.66 -3.51
N ASP A 83 2.28 -11.66 -3.73
CA ASP A 83 1.64 -11.84 -5.03
C ASP A 83 0.65 -10.70 -5.28
N ASP A 84 0.84 -9.95 -6.37
CA ASP A 84 0.05 -8.77 -6.67
C ASP A 84 -1.46 -9.08 -6.73
N LYS A 85 -1.87 -10.25 -7.26
CA LYS A 85 -3.29 -10.61 -7.31
C LYS A 85 -3.86 -10.84 -5.92
N MET A 86 -3.11 -11.54 -5.07
CA MET A 86 -3.50 -11.75 -3.67
C MET A 86 -3.56 -10.41 -2.90
N LEU A 87 -2.61 -9.50 -3.13
CA LEU A 87 -2.60 -8.17 -2.54
C LEU A 87 -3.79 -7.33 -3.00
N ILE A 88 -4.09 -7.32 -4.31
CA ILE A 88 -5.26 -6.64 -4.86
C ILE A 88 -6.54 -7.17 -4.21
N GLU A 89 -6.74 -8.48 -4.14
CA GLU A 89 -7.93 -9.07 -3.52
C GLU A 89 -8.05 -8.67 -2.05
N LEU A 90 -6.95 -8.68 -1.31
CA LEU A 90 -6.92 -8.27 0.10
C LEU A 90 -7.34 -6.80 0.25
N TYR A 91 -6.73 -5.88 -0.50
CA TYR A 91 -7.04 -4.46 -0.39
C TYR A 91 -8.46 -4.12 -0.84
N VAL A 92 -8.96 -4.76 -1.91
CA VAL A 92 -10.37 -4.62 -2.32
C VAL A 92 -11.31 -5.13 -1.22
N ARG A 93 -11.00 -6.27 -0.60
CA ARG A 93 -11.82 -6.82 0.49
C ARG A 93 -11.83 -5.91 1.72
N GLU A 94 -10.68 -5.35 2.11
CA GLU A 94 -10.60 -4.42 3.25
C GLU A 94 -11.30 -3.10 2.93
N LEU A 95 -11.18 -2.58 1.70
CA LEU A 95 -11.90 -1.40 1.24
C LEU A 95 -13.42 -1.62 1.27
N LEU A 96 -13.91 -2.74 0.76
CA LEU A 96 -15.33 -3.08 0.79
C LEU A 96 -15.84 -3.24 2.22
N LYS A 97 -15.06 -3.85 3.13
CA LYS A 97 -15.41 -3.92 4.54
C LYS A 97 -15.48 -2.53 5.17
N LEU A 98 -14.54 -1.64 4.86
CA LEU A 98 -14.53 -0.27 5.37
C LEU A 98 -15.79 0.48 4.94
N ILE A 99 -16.13 0.40 3.66
CA ILE A 99 -17.29 1.06 3.05
C ILE A 99 -18.62 0.50 3.55
N LEU A 100 -18.77 -0.83 3.54
CA LEU A 100 -20.05 -1.50 3.79
C LEU A 100 -20.37 -1.65 5.27
N ASN A 101 -19.35 -1.78 6.12
CA ASN A 101 -19.59 -2.02 7.54
C ASN A 101 -19.65 -0.74 8.37
N GLN A 102 -19.61 0.46 7.74
CA GLN A 102 -19.56 1.80 8.36
C GLN A 102 -19.40 1.69 9.87
N SER A 103 -18.19 1.31 10.30
CA SER A 103 -18.04 0.76 11.66
C SER A 103 -18.53 1.83 12.60
N HIS A 104 -19.61 1.54 13.34
CA HIS A 104 -20.40 2.51 14.11
C HIS A 104 -19.59 3.32 15.15
N ASN A 105 -18.27 3.09 15.24
CA ASN A 105 -17.31 3.66 16.18
C ASN A 105 -16.05 4.28 15.52
N MET A 106 -15.95 4.38 14.19
CA MET A 106 -14.79 4.99 13.51
C MET A 106 -15.04 6.48 13.22
N SER A 107 -14.04 7.33 13.45
CA SER A 107 -14.13 8.74 13.09
C SER A 107 -14.13 8.92 11.58
N PHE A 108 -14.79 9.97 11.08
CA PHE A 108 -14.79 10.30 9.66
C PHE A 108 -13.36 10.51 9.11
N THR A 109 -12.49 11.15 9.88
CA THR A 109 -11.06 11.31 9.61
C THR A 109 -10.34 9.98 9.38
N ASP A 110 -10.55 9.00 10.27
CA ASP A 110 -9.92 7.68 10.13
C ASP A 110 -10.45 6.92 8.91
N LEU A 111 -11.74 7.07 8.58
CA LEU A 111 -12.34 6.48 7.39
C LEU A 111 -11.68 7.03 6.13
N VAL A 112 -11.57 8.34 6.00
CA VAL A 112 -10.93 8.99 4.84
C VAL A 112 -9.47 8.57 4.72
N HIS A 113 -8.72 8.56 5.84
CA HIS A 113 -7.32 8.13 5.84
C HIS A 113 -7.13 6.66 5.42
N GLN A 114 -7.97 5.74 5.90
CA GLN A 114 -7.88 4.33 5.51
C GLN A 114 -8.26 4.12 4.05
N LEU A 115 -9.30 4.81 3.59
CA LEU A 115 -9.73 4.77 2.19
C LEU A 115 -8.61 5.25 1.26
N ASP A 116 -7.99 6.39 1.57
CA ASP A 116 -6.82 6.91 0.85
C ASP A 116 -5.64 5.95 0.85
N THR A 117 -5.44 5.22 1.96
CA THR A 117 -4.35 4.25 2.08
C THR A 117 -4.57 3.07 1.15
N TYR A 118 -5.78 2.51 1.13
CA TYR A 118 -6.10 1.37 0.26
C TYR A 118 -6.11 1.75 -1.22
N LEU A 119 -6.62 2.92 -1.59
CA LEU A 119 -6.55 3.41 -2.98
C LEU A 119 -5.09 3.55 -3.46
N ARG A 120 -4.21 4.13 -2.64
CA ARG A 120 -2.78 4.25 -2.96
C ARG A 120 -2.09 2.88 -3.10
N CYS A 121 -2.42 1.92 -2.24
CA CYS A 121 -1.91 0.55 -2.37
C CYS A 121 -2.35 -0.11 -3.68
N LEU A 122 -3.60 0.07 -4.09
CA LEU A 122 -4.14 -0.46 -5.35
C LEU A 122 -3.46 0.20 -6.57
N GLU A 123 -3.24 1.51 -6.54
CA GLU A 123 -2.50 2.23 -7.57
C GLU A 123 -1.06 1.70 -7.72
N HIS A 124 -0.37 1.45 -6.60
CA HIS A 124 0.97 0.87 -6.62
C HIS A 124 1.02 -0.52 -7.26
N LEU A 125 -0.07 -1.30 -7.15
CA LEU A 125 -0.22 -2.62 -7.78
C LEU A 125 -0.65 -2.54 -9.25
N GLY A 126 -0.67 -1.34 -9.85
CA GLY A 126 -1.03 -1.14 -11.25
C GLY A 126 -2.54 -1.22 -11.53
N VAL A 127 -3.37 -1.21 -10.48
CA VAL A 127 -4.82 -1.06 -10.61
C VAL A 127 -5.08 0.42 -10.86
N THR A 128 -5.34 0.78 -12.12
CA THR A 128 -5.48 2.19 -12.51
C THR A 128 -6.87 2.72 -12.19
N LYS A 129 -6.96 4.01 -11.85
CA LYS A 129 -8.20 4.70 -11.46
C LYS A 129 -9.32 4.52 -12.47
N GLU A 130 -9.00 4.51 -13.76
CA GLU A 130 -9.98 4.38 -14.84
C GLU A 130 -10.72 3.04 -14.78
N LYS A 131 -10.08 1.98 -14.24
CA LYS A 131 -10.66 0.64 -14.16
C LYS A 131 -11.61 0.46 -12.99
N TYR A 132 -11.45 1.24 -11.92
CA TYR A 132 -12.23 1.08 -10.69
C TYR A 132 -13.07 2.29 -10.31
N ALA A 133 -12.81 3.48 -10.85
CA ALA A 133 -13.49 4.71 -10.44
C ALA A 133 -15.00 4.63 -10.60
N CYS A 134 -15.49 4.00 -11.68
CA CYS A 134 -16.93 3.82 -11.91
C CYS A 134 -17.60 2.91 -10.87
N MET A 135 -16.86 1.94 -10.32
CA MET A 135 -17.36 1.03 -9.29
C MET A 135 -17.19 1.62 -7.89
N LEU A 136 -16.04 2.24 -7.61
CA LEU A 136 -15.71 2.76 -6.29
C LEU A 136 -16.45 4.05 -5.97
N TYR A 137 -16.70 4.93 -6.95
CA TYR A 137 -17.43 6.18 -6.70
C TYR A 137 -18.75 5.99 -5.94
N PRO A 138 -19.72 5.19 -6.43
CA PRO A 138 -20.99 5.03 -5.72
C PRO A 138 -20.82 4.32 -4.36
N LEU A 139 -19.79 3.48 -4.22
CA LEU A 139 -19.49 2.80 -2.96
C LEU A 139 -18.95 3.77 -1.90
N VAL A 140 -18.02 4.65 -2.30
CA VAL A 140 -17.48 5.69 -1.42
C VAL A 140 -18.58 6.70 -1.09
N GLU A 141 -19.36 7.14 -2.06
CA GLU A 141 -20.51 8.04 -1.86
C GLU A 141 -21.50 7.47 -0.81
N ALA A 142 -21.85 6.18 -0.93
CA ALA A 142 -22.72 5.52 0.05
C ALA A 142 -22.08 5.34 1.45
N SER A 143 -20.75 5.39 1.56
CA SER A 143 -20.04 5.25 2.85
C SER A 143 -19.97 6.55 3.67
N ILE A 144 -20.28 7.68 3.05
CA ILE A 144 -20.12 9.01 3.66
C ILE A 144 -21.39 9.40 4.44
N PRO A 145 -21.28 10.04 5.61
CA PRO A 145 -22.43 10.57 6.34
C PRO A 145 -23.22 11.61 5.54
N GLU A 146 -24.55 11.62 5.67
CA GLU A 146 -25.46 12.51 4.92
C GLU A 146 -25.08 13.99 5.02
N GLN A 147 -24.60 14.45 6.18
CA GLN A 147 -24.18 15.85 6.37
C GLN A 147 -23.02 16.25 5.46
N ILE A 148 -22.07 15.35 5.24
CA ILE A 148 -20.92 15.55 4.37
C ILE A 148 -21.33 15.39 2.89
N LEU A 149 -22.27 14.49 2.58
CA LEU A 149 -22.83 14.37 1.23
C LEU A 149 -23.52 15.65 0.77
N ILE A 150 -24.28 16.31 1.66
CA ILE A 150 -24.92 17.59 1.34
C ILE A 150 -23.86 18.68 1.05
N ALA A 151 -22.77 18.72 1.82
CA ALA A 151 -21.67 19.65 1.57
C ALA A 151 -20.98 19.36 0.24
N TRP A 152 -20.71 18.09 -0.05
CA TRP A 152 -20.16 17.62 -1.32
C TRP A 152 -21.05 17.98 -2.52
N GLU A 153 -22.36 17.77 -2.45
CA GLU A 153 -23.29 18.11 -3.54
C GLU A 153 -23.27 19.61 -3.85
N ARG A 154 -23.17 20.47 -2.83
CA ARG A 154 -23.08 21.92 -3.00
C ARG A 154 -21.78 22.31 -3.72
N GLU A 155 -20.67 21.71 -3.32
CA GLU A 155 -19.35 21.97 -3.92
C GLU A 155 -19.26 21.41 -5.35
N ARG A 156 -19.71 20.19 -5.58
CA ARG A 156 -19.77 19.55 -6.90
C ARG A 156 -20.58 20.37 -7.90
N ASN A 157 -21.73 20.90 -7.49
CA ASN A 157 -22.56 21.76 -8.33
C ASN A 157 -21.88 23.09 -8.68
N SER A 158 -20.95 23.58 -7.86
CA SER A 158 -20.14 24.76 -8.16
C SER A 158 -19.01 24.43 -9.16
N ILE A 159 -18.39 23.25 -9.04
CA ILE A 159 -17.29 22.79 -9.89
C ILE A 159 -17.79 22.41 -11.29
N SER A 160 -18.93 21.71 -11.39
CA SER A 160 -19.54 21.32 -12.67
C SER A 160 -19.93 22.51 -13.55
N ARG A 161 -20.15 23.70 -12.97
CA ARG A 161 -20.43 24.93 -13.71
C ARG A 161 -19.18 25.57 -14.33
N ASN A 162 -17.99 25.17 -13.86
CA ASN A 162 -16.73 25.84 -14.17
C ASN A 162 -15.71 24.98 -14.93
N SER A 163 -15.90 23.65 -15.03
CA SER A 163 -14.88 22.73 -15.55
C SER A 163 -15.25 22.03 -16.87
N THR A 164 -14.34 22.12 -17.84
CA THR A 164 -14.30 21.39 -19.12
C THR A 164 -13.31 20.21 -19.10
N ALA A 165 -12.82 19.80 -17.93
CA ALA A 165 -11.76 18.81 -17.79
C ALA A 165 -12.27 17.44 -17.34
N ASN A 166 -11.68 16.40 -17.94
CA ASN A 166 -11.92 14.97 -17.72
C ASN A 166 -11.40 14.46 -16.35
N THR A 167 -11.64 15.20 -15.27
CA THR A 167 -11.33 14.77 -13.89
C THR A 167 -12.37 13.76 -13.44
N HIS A 168 -11.92 12.58 -12.98
CA HIS A 168 -12.82 11.53 -12.51
C HIS A 168 -13.56 12.02 -11.26
N ASP A 169 -14.88 11.83 -11.20
CA ASP A 169 -15.72 12.24 -10.06
C ASP A 169 -15.22 11.71 -8.72
N LEU A 170 -14.58 10.53 -8.73
CA LEU A 170 -13.93 9.95 -7.55
C LEU A 170 -12.76 10.81 -7.06
N ASP A 171 -11.92 11.35 -7.94
CA ASP A 171 -10.78 12.17 -7.51
C ASP A 171 -11.23 13.47 -6.84
N LEU A 172 -12.28 14.08 -7.38
CA LEU A 172 -12.87 15.29 -6.79
C LEU A 172 -13.48 14.99 -5.42
N LEU A 173 -14.18 13.85 -5.29
CA LEU A 173 -14.74 13.40 -4.02
C LEU A 173 -13.61 13.15 -2.99
N ILE A 174 -12.56 12.41 -3.36
CA ILE A 174 -11.43 12.17 -2.46
C ILE A 174 -10.75 13.47 -2.05
N GLN A 175 -10.58 14.43 -2.97
CA GLN A 175 -10.01 15.73 -2.66
C GLN A 175 -10.86 16.52 -1.67
N PHE A 176 -12.18 16.51 -1.84
CA PHE A 176 -13.13 17.12 -0.91
C PHE A 176 -13.08 16.47 0.48
N LEU A 177 -13.07 15.14 0.53
CA LEU A 177 -12.97 14.40 1.79
C LEU A 177 -11.68 14.74 2.55
N ARG A 178 -10.58 15.03 1.84
CA ARG A 178 -9.32 15.48 2.47
C ARG A 178 -9.37 16.90 3.02
N SER A 179 -10.24 17.77 2.51
CA SER A 179 -10.38 19.15 3.02
C SER A 179 -11.33 19.28 4.21
N GLU A 180 -12.21 18.29 4.40
CA GLU A 180 -13.15 18.23 5.54
C GLU A 180 -12.57 17.55 6.80
N VAL A 181 -11.31 17.10 6.74
CA VAL A 181 -10.56 16.44 7.82
C VAL A 181 -9.47 17.36 8.33
#